data_AF-A0ABD5SE68-F1
#
_entry.id   AF-A0ABD5SE68-F1
#
_cell.length_a   1.000
_cell.length_b   1.000
_cell.length_c   1.000
_cell.angle_alpha   90.00
_cell.angle_beta   90.00
_cell.angle_gamma   90.00
#
_symmetry.space_group_name_H-M   'P 1'
#
loop_
_entity.id
_entity.type
_entity.pdbx_description
1 polymer ?
#
loop_
_entity_poly.entity_id
_entity_poly.type
_entity_poly.pdbx_seq_one_letter_code
_entity_poly.pdbx_strand_id
1 'polypeptide(L)'
;GVVPRLDASLVERLTAATAAEMEARIVLTGRAGTRLTGPARPAIRSSMADRGADLRVHDGDSPIGILLVDDRAVVGLFDGRGLAAVLATDDPAVRGWAAETYRRYADAAEPL
;
A
#
# COMPACT_ATOMS: atom_id res chain seq x y z
N GLY A 1 -2.07 -7.89 20.94
CA GLY A 1 -1.65 -7.43 19.61
C GLY A 1 -0.45 -8.25 19.22
N VAL A 2 -0.39 -8.72 17.98
CA VAL A 2 0.85 -9.28 17.44
C VAL A 2 1.81 -8.10 17.27
N VAL A 3 3.04 -8.20 17.79
CA VAL A 3 4.09 -7.25 17.44
C VAL A 3 4.82 -7.85 16.25
N PRO A 4 4.66 -7.28 15.04
CA PRO A 4 5.47 -7.67 13.90
C PRO A 4 6.95 -7.67 14.20
N ARG A 5 7.65 -8.74 13.86
CA ARG A 5 9.09 -8.69 13.65
C ARG A 5 9.32 -8.30 12.20
N LEU A 6 9.39 -7.00 11.93
CA LEU A 6 9.91 -6.51 10.66
C LEU A 6 11.44 -6.52 10.77
N ASP A 7 12.11 -7.07 9.76
CA ASP A 7 13.57 -7.03 9.71
C ASP A 7 14.05 -5.58 9.57
N ALA A 8 15.17 -5.24 10.21
CA ALA A 8 15.72 -3.88 10.17
C ALA A 8 15.99 -3.43 8.73
N SER A 9 16.45 -4.33 7.86
CA SER A 9 16.67 -4.04 6.44
C SER A 9 15.38 -3.69 5.71
N LEU A 10 14.25 -4.28 6.10
CA LEU A 10 12.95 -3.95 5.52
C LEU A 10 12.47 -2.57 5.98
N VAL A 11 12.69 -2.22 7.26
CA VAL A 11 12.38 -0.88 7.78
C VAL A 11 13.23 0.18 7.08
N GLU A 12 14.53 -0.05 6.95
CA GLU A 12 15.43 0.85 6.23
C GLU A 12 15.05 1.01 4.76
N ARG A 13 14.69 -0.08 4.07
CA ARG A 13 14.21 -0.02 2.68
C ARG A 13 12.88 0.70 2.54
N LEU A 14 11.95 0.50 3.48
CA LEU A 14 10.69 1.24 3.54
C LEU A 14 10.95 2.74 3.69
N THR A 15 11.84 3.13 4.61
CA THR A 15 12.19 4.54 4.83
C THR A 15 12.96 5.13 3.64
N ALA A 16 13.90 4.39 3.06
CA ALA A 16 14.65 4.82 1.88
C ALA A 16 13.73 4.98 0.66
N ALA A 17 12.78 4.06 0.46
CA ALA A 17 11.76 4.19 -0.57
C ALA A 17 11.00 5.49 -0.40
N THR A 18 10.53 5.84 0.81
CA THR A 18 9.83 7.11 1.04
C THR A 18 10.67 8.39 0.81
N ALA A 19 12.00 8.25 0.70
CA ALA A 19 12.93 9.37 0.52
C ALA A 19 13.45 9.53 -0.93
N ALA A 20 13.31 8.52 -1.78
CA ALA A 20 13.73 8.55 -3.19
C ALA A 20 12.58 9.01 -4.11
N GLU A 21 12.89 9.40 -5.36
CA GLU A 21 11.88 9.44 -6.43
C GLU A 21 11.29 8.03 -6.55
N MET A 22 10.01 7.88 -6.19
CA MET A 22 9.33 6.59 -6.15
C MET A 22 8.46 6.45 -7.39
N GLU A 23 8.75 5.47 -8.25
CA GLU A 23 7.70 4.92 -9.10
C GLU A 23 6.78 4.04 -8.24
N ALA A 24 5.85 4.69 -7.55
CA ALA A 24 4.85 4.01 -6.74
C ALA A 24 3.51 3.96 -7.47
N ARG A 25 2.83 2.81 -7.41
CA ARG A 25 1.44 2.70 -7.84
C ARG A 25 0.61 2.26 -6.66
N ILE A 26 -0.32 3.10 -6.27
CA ILE A 26 -1.04 2.97 -4.99
C ILE A 26 -2.54 2.92 -5.29
N VAL A 27 -3.21 1.90 -4.78
CA VAL A 27 -4.67 1.81 -4.78
C VAL A 27 -5.16 1.89 -3.35
N LEU A 28 -6.00 2.89 -3.07
CA LEU A 28 -6.63 3.07 -1.77
C LEU A 28 -8.01 2.42 -1.80
N THR A 29 -8.22 1.42 -0.95
CA THR A 29 -9.48 0.68 -0.85
C THR A 29 -10.32 1.13 0.34
N GLY A 30 -11.64 1.23 0.15
CA GLY A 30 -12.61 1.41 1.23
C GLY A 30 -12.26 2.56 2.19
N ARG A 31 -12.14 2.25 3.49
CA ARG A 31 -11.87 3.26 4.53
C ARG A 31 -10.53 3.99 4.37
N ALA A 32 -9.57 3.42 3.65
CA ALA A 32 -8.32 4.13 3.33
C ALA A 32 -8.56 5.25 2.31
N GLY A 33 -9.41 4.99 1.30
CA GLY A 33 -9.81 5.99 0.31
C GLY A 33 -10.65 7.12 0.91
N THR A 34 -11.54 6.81 1.84
CA THR A 34 -12.40 7.83 2.49
C THR A 34 -11.66 8.76 3.45
N ARG A 35 -10.48 8.35 3.95
CA ARG A 35 -9.59 9.25 4.72
C ARG A 35 -8.92 10.29 3.83
N LEU A 36 -8.86 10.05 2.53
CA LEU A 36 -8.39 10.99 1.51
C LEU A 36 -9.58 11.73 0.89
N THR A 37 -10.31 12.43 1.76
CA THR A 37 -11.45 13.29 1.41
C THR A 37 -11.22 14.74 1.85
N GLY A 38 -12.00 15.66 1.27
CA GLY A 38 -11.94 17.07 1.63
C GLY A 38 -10.89 17.89 0.87
N PRO A 39 -10.68 19.16 1.27
CA PRO A 39 -9.95 20.16 0.48
C PRO A 39 -8.46 19.86 0.30
N ALA A 40 -7.89 18.97 1.10
CA ALA A 40 -6.49 18.55 0.98
C ALA A 40 -6.24 17.53 -0.15
N ARG A 41 -7.28 16.88 -0.67
CA ARG A 41 -7.16 15.79 -1.66
C ARG A 41 -6.40 16.20 -2.93
N PRO A 42 -6.69 17.35 -3.60
CA PRO A 42 -5.94 17.77 -4.77
C PRO A 42 -4.47 18.06 -4.47
N ALA A 43 -4.18 18.64 -3.29
CA ALA A 43 -2.81 18.94 -2.87
C ALA A 43 -2.01 17.66 -2.58
N ILE A 44 -2.63 16.65 -1.95
CA ILE A 44 -1.99 15.35 -1.72
C ILE A 44 -1.76 14.63 -3.06
N ARG A 45 -2.75 14.64 -3.96
CA ARG A 45 -2.60 14.07 -5.32
C ARG A 45 -1.42 14.70 -6.05
N SER A 46 -1.36 16.04 -6.09
CA SER A 46 -0.25 16.77 -6.74
C SER A 46 1.09 16.41 -6.12
N SER A 47 1.19 16.48 -4.80
CA SER A 47 2.43 16.19 -4.06
C SER A 47 2.93 14.74 -4.26
N MET A 48 2.02 13.78 -4.46
CA MET A 48 2.34 12.39 -4.77
C MET A 48 2.75 12.22 -6.24
N ALA A 49 2.04 12.86 -7.16
CA ALA A 49 2.39 12.85 -8.59
C ALA A 49 3.77 13.47 -8.84
N ASP A 50 4.09 14.58 -8.16
CA ASP A 50 5.41 15.24 -8.22
C ASP A 50 6.55 14.33 -7.73
N ARG A 51 6.22 13.27 -6.97
CA ARG A 51 7.16 12.24 -6.48
C ARG A 51 7.16 10.96 -7.31
N GLY A 52 6.43 10.92 -8.42
CA GLY A 52 6.34 9.75 -9.31
C GLY A 52 5.26 8.72 -8.92
N ALA A 53 4.37 9.04 -7.98
CA ALA A 53 3.34 8.12 -7.53
C ALA A 53 2.01 8.28 -8.29
N ASP A 54 1.50 7.17 -8.85
CA ASP A 54 0.12 7.06 -9.36
C ASP A 54 -0.81 6.63 -8.22
N LEU A 55 -1.82 7.44 -7.93
CA LEU A 55 -2.77 7.21 -6.85
C LEU A 55 -4.18 6.99 -7.41
N ARG A 56 -4.76 5.85 -7.07
CA ARG A 56 -6.10 5.43 -7.49
C ARG A 56 -6.94 5.08 -6.27
N VAL A 57 -8.26 5.18 -6.41
CA VAL A 57 -9.22 4.85 -5.36
C VAL A 57 -10.19 3.78 -5.85
N HIS A 58 -10.44 2.81 -4.99
CA HIS A 58 -11.41 1.74 -5.20
C HIS A 58 -12.39 1.70 -4.02
N ASP A 59 -13.69 1.74 -4.29
CA ASP A 59 -14.72 1.87 -3.24
C ASP A 59 -14.92 0.58 -2.41
N GLY A 60 -14.50 -0.58 -2.91
CA GLY A 60 -14.57 -1.83 -2.14
C GLY A 60 -13.59 -1.85 -0.97
N ASP A 61 -14.00 -2.46 0.14
CA ASP A 61 -13.19 -2.58 1.36
C ASP A 61 -12.22 -3.77 1.29
N SER A 62 -11.11 -3.66 2.01
CA SER A 62 -10.16 -4.76 2.19
C SER A 62 -9.61 -4.76 3.61
N PRO A 63 -9.72 -5.87 4.36
CA PRO A 63 -9.04 -6.00 5.65
C PRO A 63 -7.53 -6.22 5.47
N ILE A 64 -7.04 -6.38 4.24
CA ILE A 64 -5.64 -6.65 3.94
C ILE A 64 -5.01 -5.46 3.19
N GLY A 65 -3.89 -4.96 3.70
CA GLY A 65 -3.00 -4.06 2.97
C GLY A 65 -1.83 -4.84 2.40
N ILE A 66 -1.44 -4.50 1.18
CA ILE A 66 -0.34 -5.17 0.46
C ILE A 66 0.66 -4.10 0.02
N LEU A 67 1.93 -4.37 0.24
CA LEU A 67 3.03 -3.60 -0.32
C LEU A 67 3.99 -4.57 -1.01
N LEU A 68 4.30 -4.27 -2.27
CA LEU A 68 5.32 -4.95 -3.05
C LEU A 68 6.48 -3.98 -3.25
N VAL A 69 7.68 -4.37 -2.82
CA VAL A 69 8.92 -3.60 -3.02
C VAL A 69 9.99 -4.59 -3.45
N ASP A 70 10.52 -4.39 -4.66
CA ASP A 70 11.49 -5.27 -5.32
C ASP A 70 11.07 -6.76 -5.28
N ASP A 71 11.81 -7.56 -4.51
CA ASP A 71 11.65 -8.99 -4.33
C ASP A 71 10.83 -9.37 -3.08
N ARG A 72 10.20 -8.40 -2.41
CA ARG A 72 9.49 -8.60 -1.13
C ARG A 72 8.02 -8.25 -1.22
N ALA A 73 7.20 -9.05 -0.55
CA ALA A 73 5.82 -8.75 -0.23
C ALA A 73 5.67 -8.49 1.27
N VAL A 74 4.98 -7.41 1.62
CA VAL A 74 4.51 -7.12 2.96
C VAL A 74 2.99 -7.16 2.94
N VAL A 75 2.40 -8.02 3.76
CA VAL A 75 0.94 -8.24 3.83
C VAL A 75 0.49 -7.95 5.25
N GLY A 76 -0.29 -6.89 5.43
CA GLY A 76 -0.84 -6.48 6.72
C GLY A 76 -2.32 -6.81 6.84
N LEU A 77 -2.72 -7.44 7.93
CA LEU A 77 -4.13 -7.61 8.31
C LEU A 77 -4.52 -6.46 9.23
N PHE A 78 -5.63 -5.79 8.94
CA PHE A 78 -6.19 -4.70 9.73
C PHE A 78 -7.50 -5.13 10.39
N ASP A 79 -7.64 -4.83 11.68
CA ASP A 79 -8.89 -4.99 12.44
C ASP A 79 -9.43 -3.61 12.89
N GLY A 80 -10.49 -3.61 13.71
CA GLY A 80 -11.09 -2.38 14.23
C GLY A 80 -10.15 -1.48 15.05
N ARG A 81 -8.98 -1.99 15.48
CA ARG A 81 -7.95 -1.27 16.25
C ARG A 81 -6.73 -0.88 15.40
N GLY A 82 -6.68 -1.24 14.12
CA GLY A 82 -5.55 -0.96 13.23
C GLY A 82 -4.84 -2.24 12.78
N LEU A 83 -3.51 -2.18 12.57
CA LEU A 83 -2.73 -3.31 12.09
C LEU A 83 -2.72 -4.44 13.15
N ALA A 84 -3.35 -5.55 12.84
CA ALA A 84 -3.51 -6.71 13.73
C ALA A 84 -2.39 -7.73 13.56
N ALA A 85 -1.89 -7.90 12.33
CA ALA A 85 -0.78 -8.79 12.00
C ALA A 85 -0.08 -8.30 10.74
N VAL A 86 1.18 -8.72 10.54
CA VAL A 86 1.89 -8.51 9.28
C VAL A 86 2.78 -9.70 8.97
N LEU A 87 2.89 -10.00 7.68
CA LEU A 87 3.82 -10.94 7.11
C LEU A 87 4.75 -10.17 6.17
N ALA A 88 6.05 -10.34 6.33
CA ALA A 88 7.05 -9.92 5.36
C ALA A 88 7.73 -11.17 4.80
N THR A 89 7.75 -11.31 3.48
CA THR A 89 8.26 -12.53 2.82
C THR A 89 8.79 -12.23 1.42
N ASP A 90 9.75 -13.05 0.96
CA ASP A 90 10.19 -13.16 -0.43
C ASP A 90 9.56 -14.34 -1.17
N ASP A 91 8.64 -15.09 -0.53
CA ASP A 91 8.02 -16.27 -1.11
C ASP A 91 7.34 -15.91 -2.45
N PRO A 92 7.74 -16.57 -3.56
CA PRO A 92 7.27 -16.21 -4.90
C PRO A 92 5.75 -16.42 -5.06
N ALA A 93 5.16 -17.38 -4.35
CA ALA A 93 3.71 -17.61 -4.39
C ALA A 93 2.96 -16.45 -3.74
N VAL A 94 3.43 -15.96 -2.59
CA VAL A 94 2.84 -14.80 -1.91
C VAL A 94 3.00 -13.54 -2.75
N ARG A 95 4.15 -13.35 -3.41
CA ARG A 95 4.36 -12.22 -4.34
C ARG A 95 3.44 -12.26 -5.55
N GLY A 96 3.25 -13.43 -6.15
CA GLY A 96 2.32 -13.61 -7.27
C GLY A 96 0.88 -13.26 -6.88
N TRP A 97 0.43 -13.80 -5.75
CA TRP A 97 -0.88 -13.48 -5.18
C TRP A 97 -1.04 -11.97 -4.88
N ALA A 98 -0.02 -11.34 -4.31
CA ALA A 98 -0.04 -9.91 -4.00
C ALA A 98 -0.14 -9.06 -5.27
N ALA A 99 0.58 -9.42 -6.33
CA ALA A 99 0.53 -8.72 -7.61
C ALA A 99 -0.82 -8.89 -8.33
N GLU A 100 -1.42 -10.08 -8.27
CA GLU A 100 -2.78 -10.34 -8.78
C GLU A 100 -3.84 -9.58 -8.00
N THR A 101 -3.70 -9.52 -6.68
CA THR A 101 -4.62 -8.78 -5.81
C THR A 101 -4.54 -7.29 -6.11
N TYR A 102 -3.32 -6.74 -6.22
CA TYR A 102 -3.12 -5.35 -6.65
C TYR A 102 -3.79 -5.08 -8.01
N ARG A 103 -3.54 -5.92 -9.03
CA ARG A 103 -4.12 -5.74 -10.37
C ARG A 103 -5.65 -5.71 -10.32
N ARG A 104 -6.28 -6.65 -9.60
CA ARG A 104 -7.73 -6.69 -9.43
C ARG A 104 -8.29 -5.37 -8.89
N TYR A 105 -7.65 -4.79 -7.88
CA TYR A 105 -8.11 -3.51 -7.33
C TYR A 105 -7.77 -2.33 -8.25
N ALA A 106 -6.60 -2.32 -8.89
CA ALA A 106 -6.18 -1.25 -9.80
C ALA A 106 -7.07 -1.16 -11.04
N ASP A 107 -7.47 -2.31 -11.60
CA ASP A 107 -8.33 -2.40 -12.79
C ASP A 107 -9.75 -1.87 -12.51
N ALA A 108 -10.21 -1.97 -11.27
CA ALA A 108 -11.51 -1.47 -10.82
C ALA A 108 -11.42 -0.08 -10.14
N ALA A 109 -10.23 0.51 -10.04
CA ALA A 109 -10.00 1.77 -9.37
C ALA A 109 -10.07 2.97 -10.33
N GLU A 110 -10.59 4.08 -9.82
CA GLU A 110 -10.57 5.36 -10.51
C GLU A 110 -9.33 6.17 -10.12
N PRO A 111 -8.73 6.96 -11.03
CA PRO A 111 -7.69 7.92 -10.66
C PRO A 111 -8.19 8.88 -9.56
N LEU A 112 -7.38 9.12 -8.53
CA LEU A 112 -7.75 9.95 -7.37
C LEU A 112 -8.15 11.37 -7.76
#